data_AF-A0A7X7VTZ8-F1
#
_entry.id   AF-A0A7X7VTZ8-F1
#
_cell.length_a   1.000
_cell.length_b   1.000
_cell.length_c   1.000
_cell.angle_alpha   90.00
_cell.angle_beta   90.00
_cell.angle_gamma   90.00
#
_symmetry.space_group_name_H-M   'P 1'
#
loop_
_entity.id
_entity.type
_entity.pdbx_description
1 polymer ?
#
loop_
_entity_poly.entity_id
_entity_poly.type
_entity_poly.pdbx_seq_one_letter_code
_entity_poly.pdbx_strand_id
1 'polypeptide(L)'
;MKKIFKKALIVGGVALAAHFGLKAYKRISGLGKLSKSLPEFLNNVYGEKPAMNINQTLNMLNIRIGFKQEILDKHADIETTVREYIDDFYPEMGKCAITIDIYAKTEEEGEEAVEEEEPEA
;
A
#
# COMPACT_ATOMS: atom_id res chain seq x y z
N MET A 1 -22.86 36.48 20.93
CA MET A 1 -23.01 35.34 20.00
C MET A 1 -21.85 35.17 19.02
N LYS A 2 -21.35 36.22 18.32
CA LYS A 2 -20.26 36.09 17.31
C LYS A 2 -18.93 35.51 17.82
N LYS A 3 -18.52 35.80 19.07
CA LYS A 3 -17.24 35.31 19.64
C LYS A 3 -17.25 33.81 19.95
N ILE A 4 -18.38 33.27 20.37
CA ILE A 4 -18.54 31.85 20.75
C ILE A 4 -18.59 30.98 19.49
N PHE A 5 -19.33 31.43 18.47
CA PHE A 5 -19.37 30.76 17.16
C PHE A 5 -18.01 30.76 16.46
N LYS A 6 -17.26 31.87 16.49
CA LYS A 6 -15.88 31.91 15.97
C LYS A 6 -14.95 30.93 16.70
N LYS A 7 -15.04 30.84 18.02
CA LYS A 7 -14.27 29.85 18.81
C LYS A 7 -14.69 28.41 18.48
N ALA A 8 -15.98 28.15 18.32
CA ALA A 8 -16.48 26.84 17.91
C ALA A 8 -16.01 26.44 16.50
N LEU A 9 -15.97 27.39 15.56
CA LEU A 9 -15.43 27.15 14.21
C LEU A 9 -13.92 26.86 14.24
N ILE A 10 -13.15 27.57 15.06
CA ILE A 10 -11.71 27.31 15.21
C ILE A 10 -11.48 25.92 15.81
N VAL A 11 -12.16 25.60 16.92
CA VAL A 11 -12.02 24.29 17.58
C VAL A 11 -12.51 23.16 16.67
N GLY A 12 -13.65 23.35 16.00
CA GLY A 12 -14.18 22.40 15.02
C GLY A 12 -13.24 22.20 13.83
N GLY A 13 -12.67 23.30 13.30
CA GLY A 13 -11.69 23.24 12.22
C GLY A 13 -10.41 22.51 12.62
N VAL A 14 -9.87 22.77 13.81
CA VAL A 14 -8.70 22.07 14.34
C VAL A 14 -8.99 20.59 14.57
N ALA A 15 -10.16 20.25 15.11
CA ALA A 15 -10.57 18.85 15.32
C ALA A 15 -10.69 18.09 13.99
N LEU A 16 -11.28 18.72 12.97
CA LEU A 16 -11.36 18.15 11.62
C LEU A 16 -9.97 17.96 11.02
N ALA A 17 -9.10 18.98 11.09
CA ALA A 17 -7.74 18.90 10.59
C ALA A 17 -6.94 17.76 11.27
N ALA A 18 -7.06 17.62 12.59
CA ALA A 18 -6.43 16.52 13.33
C ALA A 18 -6.96 15.15 12.89
N HIS A 19 -8.29 15.02 12.72
CA HIS A 19 -8.90 13.75 12.31
C HIS A 19 -8.48 13.34 10.89
N PHE A 20 -8.55 14.25 9.92
CA PHE A 20 -8.12 13.97 8.55
C PHE A 20 -6.60 13.81 8.43
N GLY A 21 -5.82 14.58 9.19
CA GLY A 21 -4.37 14.47 9.25
C GLY A 21 -3.91 13.10 9.77
N LEU A 22 -4.50 12.62 10.88
CA LEU A 22 -4.21 11.27 11.40
C LEU A 22 -4.58 10.17 10.40
N LYS A 23 -5.72 10.30 9.71
CA LYS A 23 -6.17 9.33 8.72
C LYS A 23 -5.22 9.29 7.50
N ALA A 24 -4.79 10.45 7.01
CA ALA A 24 -3.82 10.54 5.93
C ALA A 24 -2.46 9.95 6.35
N TYR A 25 -1.97 10.29 7.55
CA TYR A 25 -0.71 9.77 8.07
C TYR A 25 -0.71 8.23 8.17
N LYS A 26 -1.78 7.63 8.71
CA LYS A 26 -1.91 6.17 8.79
C LYS A 26 -1.89 5.50 7.42
N ARG A 27 -2.49 6.12 6.40
CA ARG A 27 -2.47 5.60 5.03
C ARG A 27 -1.07 5.65 4.41
N ILE A 28 -0.41 6.80 4.47
CA ILE A 28 0.93 6.99 3.87
C ILE A 28 1.96 6.09 4.57
N SER A 29 1.96 6.07 5.91
CA SER A 29 2.86 5.20 6.67
C SER A 29 2.53 3.71 6.50
N GLY A 30 1.26 3.36 6.28
CA GLY A 30 0.82 2.02 5.92
C GLY A 30 1.37 1.57 4.57
N LEU A 31 1.26 2.41 3.54
CA LEU A 31 1.77 2.13 2.19
C LEU A 31 3.29 1.87 2.20
N GLY A 32 4.06 2.74 2.85
CA GLY A 32 5.52 2.57 2.94
C GLY A 32 5.97 1.36 3.75
N LYS A 33 5.15 0.87 4.68
CA LYS A 33 5.41 -0.39 5.40
C LYS A 33 4.95 -1.61 4.59
N LEU A 34 3.85 -1.50 3.86
CA LEU A 34 3.35 -2.56 2.97
C LEU A 34 4.36 -2.83 1.86
N SER A 35 4.89 -1.79 1.21
CA SER A 35 5.88 -1.94 0.14
C SER A 35 7.16 -2.65 0.58
N LYS A 36 7.53 -2.55 1.86
CA LYS A 36 8.71 -3.21 2.42
C LYS A 36 8.41 -4.59 2.99
N SER A 37 7.25 -4.78 3.60
CA SER A 37 6.92 -6.03 4.30
C SER A 37 6.26 -7.08 3.43
N LEU A 38 5.43 -6.69 2.45
CA LEU A 38 4.77 -7.61 1.53
C LEU A 38 5.75 -8.47 0.71
N PRO A 39 6.84 -7.95 0.12
CA PRO A 39 7.74 -8.79 -0.67
C PRO A 39 8.57 -9.72 0.22
N GLU A 40 8.86 -9.30 1.46
CA GLU A 40 9.53 -10.15 2.46
C GLU A 40 8.62 -11.28 2.94
N PHE A 41 7.34 -10.97 3.20
CA PHE A 41 6.34 -11.98 3.53
C PHE A 41 6.18 -13.00 2.40
N LEU A 42 6.04 -12.53 1.16
CA LEU A 42 5.92 -13.40 -0.02
C LEU A 42 7.18 -14.26 -0.23
N ASN A 43 8.37 -13.72 0.03
CA ASN A 43 9.62 -14.48 0.02
C ASN A 43 9.61 -15.62 1.07
N ASN A 44 9.07 -15.36 2.26
CA ASN A 44 8.99 -16.38 3.30
C ASN A 44 7.95 -17.48 2.99
N VAL A 45 6.86 -17.12 2.30
CA VAL A 45 5.79 -18.07 1.94
C VAL A 45 6.17 -18.92 0.73
N TYR A 46 6.71 -18.30 -0.31
CA TYR A 46 6.94 -18.94 -1.62
C TYR A 46 8.43 -19.24 -1.90
N GLY A 47 9.34 -18.81 -1.02
CA GLY A 47 10.79 -19.06 -1.14
C GLY A 47 11.50 -18.19 -2.18
N GLU A 48 10.80 -17.23 -2.79
CA GLU A 48 11.33 -16.30 -3.77
C GLU A 48 10.82 -14.88 -3.52
N LYS A 49 11.72 -13.89 -3.54
CA LYS A 49 11.36 -12.48 -3.44
C LYS A 49 10.79 -11.98 -4.77
N PRO A 50 9.50 -11.59 -4.84
CA PRO A 50 8.90 -11.15 -6.09
C PRO A 50 9.42 -9.76 -6.50
N ALA A 51 9.38 -9.48 -7.81
CA ALA A 51 9.35 -8.09 -8.26
C ALA A 51 8.02 -7.48 -7.84
N MET A 52 8.05 -6.28 -7.26
CA MET A 52 6.84 -5.70 -6.71
C MET A 52 6.77 -4.21 -6.96
N ASN A 53 5.63 -3.77 -7.49
CA ASN A 53 5.33 -2.35 -7.65
C ASN A 53 3.98 -2.08 -6.98
N ILE A 54 3.96 -1.14 -6.04
CA ILE A 54 2.75 -0.74 -5.32
C ILE A 54 2.49 0.74 -5.57
N ASN A 55 1.37 1.04 -6.21
CA ASN A 55 0.93 2.39 -6.51
C ASN A 55 -0.45 2.66 -5.89
N GLN A 56 -0.62 3.83 -5.29
CA GLN A 56 -1.90 4.26 -4.75
C GLN A 56 -2.42 5.48 -5.51
N THR A 57 -3.56 5.31 -6.18
CA THR A 57 -4.25 6.39 -6.89
C THR A 57 -5.60 6.65 -6.22
N LEU A 58 -5.73 7.80 -5.56
CA LEU A 58 -6.93 8.18 -4.80
C LEU A 58 -7.31 7.14 -3.72
N ASN A 59 -8.36 6.35 -3.98
CA ASN A 59 -8.83 5.28 -3.09
C ASN A 59 -8.68 3.89 -3.73
N MET A 60 -7.80 3.77 -4.72
CA MET A 60 -7.42 2.52 -5.39
C MET A 60 -5.95 2.20 -5.08
N LEU A 61 -5.69 0.96 -4.70
CA LEU A 61 -4.37 0.41 -4.45
C LEU A 61 -4.08 -0.61 -5.56
N ASN A 62 -3.10 -0.31 -6.40
CA ASN A 62 -2.64 -1.17 -7.48
C ASN A 62 -1.35 -1.86 -7.03
N ILE A 63 -1.36 -3.19 -7.00
CA ILE A 63 -0.23 -4.02 -6.60
C ILE A 63 0.12 -4.89 -7.80
N ARG A 64 1.33 -4.75 -8.32
CA ARG A 64 1.87 -5.62 -9.37
C ARG A 64 2.92 -6.53 -8.76
N ILE A 65 2.79 -7.83 -9.00
CA ILE A 65 3.64 -8.86 -8.39
C ILE A 65 4.17 -9.77 -9.49
N GLY A 66 5.49 -9.76 -9.65
CA GLY A 66 6.22 -10.58 -10.61
C GLY A 66 6.91 -11.76 -9.92
N PHE A 67 6.54 -12.97 -10.30
CA PHE A 67 7.22 -14.21 -9.88
C PHE A 67 7.75 -14.99 -11.08
N LYS A 68 8.68 -15.92 -10.85
CA LYS A 68 9.04 -16.91 -11.88
C LYS A 68 7.84 -17.79 -12.21
N GLN A 69 7.80 -18.25 -13.47
CA GLN A 69 6.75 -19.15 -13.95
C GLN A 69 6.59 -20.40 -13.08
N GLU A 70 7.71 -20.95 -12.57
CA GLU A 70 7.68 -22.12 -11.68
C GLU A 70 6.88 -21.93 -10.38
N ILE A 71 6.82 -20.70 -9.85
CA ILE A 71 6.05 -20.36 -8.66
C ILE A 71 4.58 -20.16 -9.04
N LEU A 72 4.32 -19.46 -10.15
CA LEU A 72 2.96 -19.24 -10.65
C LEU A 72 2.24 -20.54 -10.99
N ASP A 73 2.96 -21.53 -11.53
CA ASP A 73 2.39 -22.83 -11.87
C ASP A 73 2.10 -23.70 -10.62
N LYS A 74 2.84 -23.48 -9.52
CA LYS A 74 2.68 -24.21 -8.26
C LYS A 74 1.68 -23.57 -7.32
N HIS A 75 1.52 -22.26 -7.38
CA HIS A 75 0.78 -21.46 -6.41
C HIS A 75 -0.24 -20.56 -7.12
N ALA A 76 -1.50 -20.99 -7.13
CA ALA A 76 -2.63 -20.20 -7.66
C ALA A 76 -3.29 -19.30 -6.59
N ASP A 77 -2.84 -19.38 -5.34
CA ASP A 77 -3.42 -18.70 -4.18
C ASP A 77 -2.79 -17.33 -3.87
N ILE A 78 -1.76 -16.92 -4.63
CA ILE A 78 -0.97 -15.70 -4.40
C ILE A 78 -1.87 -14.46 -4.23
N GLU A 79 -2.89 -14.29 -5.08
CA GLU A 79 -3.80 -13.13 -4.98
C GLU A 79 -4.54 -13.12 -3.64
N THR A 80 -5.04 -14.28 -3.21
CA THR A 80 -5.82 -14.42 -1.99
C THR A 80 -4.92 -14.16 -0.78
N THR A 81 -3.74 -14.76 -0.76
CA THR A 81 -2.73 -14.58 0.29
C THR A 81 -2.34 -13.11 0.47
N VAL A 82 -2.14 -12.38 -0.64
CA VAL A 82 -1.82 -10.95 -0.60
C VAL A 82 -3.00 -10.14 -0.04
N ARG A 83 -4.23 -10.45 -0.45
CA ARG A 83 -5.44 -9.77 0.04
C ARG A 83 -5.63 -10.00 1.54
N GLU A 84 -5.52 -11.25 2.00
CA GLU A 84 -5.61 -11.61 3.42
C GLU A 84 -4.55 -10.90 4.26
N TYR A 85 -3.30 -10.87 3.79
CA TYR A 85 -2.22 -10.15 4.47
C TYR A 85 -2.51 -8.65 4.59
N ILE A 86 -3.04 -8.02 3.54
CA ILE A 86 -3.40 -6.59 3.60
C ILE A 86 -4.54 -6.35 4.58
N ASP A 87 -5.56 -7.22 4.60
CA ASP A 87 -6.69 -7.06 5.49
C ASP A 87 -6.31 -7.27 6.97
N ASP A 88 -5.43 -8.23 7.26
CA ASP A 88 -4.98 -8.55 8.62
C ASP A 88 -4.02 -7.50 9.18
N PHE A 89 -3.01 -7.11 8.41
CA PHE A 89 -1.92 -6.25 8.89
C PHE A 89 -2.08 -4.77 8.51
N TYR A 90 -2.87 -4.48 7.47
CA TYR A 90 -3.07 -3.13 6.93
C TYR A 90 -4.56 -2.83 6.65
N PRO A 91 -5.46 -2.98 7.63
CA PRO A 91 -6.92 -2.86 7.43
C PRO A 91 -7.36 -1.46 6.94
N GLU A 92 -6.55 -0.42 7.12
CA GLU A 92 -6.83 0.91 6.55
C GLU A 92 -6.61 0.96 5.03
N MET A 93 -5.75 0.09 4.50
CA MET A 93 -5.50 -0.11 3.06
C MET A 93 -6.52 -1.08 2.46
N GLY A 94 -6.96 -2.09 3.21
CA GLY A 94 -8.09 -2.99 2.86
C GLY A 94 -9.40 -2.28 2.53
N LYS A 95 -9.61 -1.07 3.07
CA LYS A 95 -10.78 -0.21 2.75
C LYS A 95 -10.72 0.46 1.37
N CYS A 96 -9.57 0.38 0.68
CA CYS A 96 -9.41 0.87 -0.68
C CYS A 96 -9.82 -0.22 -1.67
N ALA A 97 -10.15 0.17 -2.91
CA ALA A 97 -10.28 -0.82 -3.99
C ALA A 97 -8.90 -1.40 -4.28
N ILE A 98 -8.67 -2.68 -4.04
CA ILE A 98 -7.39 -3.33 -4.28
C ILE A 98 -7.44 -4.07 -5.62
N THR A 99 -6.53 -3.70 -6.52
CA THR A 99 -6.27 -4.38 -7.79
C THR A 99 -4.92 -5.08 -7.67
N ILE A 100 -4.90 -6.40 -7.85
CA ILE A 100 -3.67 -7.22 -7.80
C ILE A 100 -3.44 -7.78 -9.20
N ASP A 101 -2.29 -7.46 -9.78
CA ASP A 101 -1.84 -7.91 -11.10
C ASP A 101 -0.64 -8.85 -10.90
N ILE A 102 -0.81 -10.13 -11.21
CA ILE A 102 0.23 -11.16 -11.06
C ILE A 102 0.76 -11.49 -12.44
N TYR A 103 2.07 -11.37 -12.62
CA TYR A 103 2.73 -11.57 -13.90
C TYR A 103 3.98 -12.46 -13.78
N ALA A 104 4.37 -13.07 -14.91
CA ALA A 104 5.60 -13.83 -14.99
C ALA A 104 6.78 -12.88 -15.19
N LYS A 105 7.69 -12.83 -14.22
CA LYS A 105 8.89 -12.00 -14.29
C LYS A 105 9.89 -12.61 -15.27
N THR A 106 10.23 -11.87 -16.33
CA THR A 106 11.39 -12.14 -17.18
C THR A 106 12.68 -11.63 -16.53
N GLU A 107 13.80 -12.32 -16.74
CA GLU A 107 15.08 -12.08 -16.05
C GLU A 107 15.62 -10.63 -16.13
N GLU A 108 15.10 -9.82 -17.06
CA GLU A 108 15.50 -8.41 -17.24
C GLU A 108 14.86 -7.42 -16.25
N GLU A 109 13.77 -7.76 -15.56
CA GLU A 109 13.08 -6.83 -14.63
C GLU A 109 13.67 -6.85 -13.20
N GLY A 110 14.95 -7.18 -13.09
CA GLY A 110 15.66 -7.48 -11.85
C GLY A 110 15.92 -6.31 -10.90
N GLU A 111 16.05 -5.07 -11.40
CA GLU A 111 16.80 -4.04 -10.68
C GLU A 111 16.11 -2.66 -10.51
N GLU A 112 14.94 -2.41 -11.06
CA GLU A 112 14.33 -1.07 -11.02
C GLU A 112 13.02 -1.03 -10.23
N ALA A 113 13.11 -0.82 -8.91
CA ALA A 113 11.97 -0.37 -8.11
C ALA A 113 12.43 0.35 -6.83
N VAL A 114 13.23 1.41 -6.99
CA VAL A 114 13.34 2.48 -6.00
C VAL A 114 13.26 3.80 -6.75
N GLU A 115 12.03 4.24 -7.08
CA GLU A 115 11.80 5.65 -7.40
C GLU A 115 11.90 6.44 -6.08
N GLU A 116 13.09 6.97 -5.81
CA GLU A 116 13.26 8.10 -4.90
C GLU A 116 12.63 9.33 -5.60
N GLU A 117 11.38 9.65 -5.26
CA GLU A 117 10.85 11.00 -5.50
C GLU A 117 11.59 11.96 -4.55
N GLU A 118 12.72 12.51 -4.99
CA GLU A 118 13.27 13.75 -4.45
C GLU A 118 12.29 14.90 -4.77
N PRO A 119 11.77 15.64 -3.78
CA PRO A 119 11.11 16.91 -4.06
C PRO A 119 12.21 17.95 -4.34
N GLU A 120 12.38 18.32 -5.61
CA GLU A 120 13.10 19.54 -5.99
C GLU A 120 12.46 20.75 -5.29
N ALA A 121 13.28 21.53 -4.58
CA ALA A 121 12.98 22.86 -4.08
C ALA A 121 14.16 23.79 -4.36
#